data_AF-A0A368Z0M5-F1
#
_entry.id   AF-A0A368Z0M5-F1
#
_cell.length_a   1.000
_cell.length_b   1.000
_cell.length_c   1.000
_cell.angle_alpha   90.00
_cell.angle_beta   90.00
_cell.angle_gamma   90.00
#
_symmetry.space_group_name_H-M   'P 1'
#
loop_
_entity.id
_entity.type
_entity.pdbx_description
1 polymer ?
#
loop_
_entity_poly.entity_id
_entity_poly.type
_entity_poly.pdbx_seq_one_letter_code
_entity_poly.pdbx_strand_id
1 'polypeptide(L)'
;MHRQYGYILIFNMLIISLLGIFIPVLAQNNYINYQLSKNKDISAREIQAAEGGGEYILYLLENDLEIQKNFSLTVDKNISLDCSFDSDNLNGEEVYIFKCRNNTKNCCQLTMVINKKNLKIIDKKITRGDRNV
;
A
#
# COMPACT_ATOMS: atom_id res chain seq x y z
N MET A 1 47.91 -34.16 -30.31
CA MET A 1 47.15 -34.24 -29.04
C MET A 1 46.93 -32.91 -28.31
N HIS A 2 47.67 -31.81 -28.58
CA HIS A 2 47.51 -30.55 -27.83
C HIS A 2 46.30 -29.65 -28.19
N ARG A 3 45.68 -29.80 -29.37
CA ARG A 3 44.54 -28.94 -29.76
C ARG A 3 43.30 -29.17 -28.88
N GLN A 4 43.01 -30.42 -28.49
CA GLN A 4 41.81 -30.76 -27.70
C GLN A 4 41.82 -30.15 -26.29
N TYR A 5 42.98 -30.09 -25.64
CA TYR A 5 43.11 -29.48 -24.30
C TYR A 5 42.84 -27.96 -24.33
N GLY A 6 43.24 -27.27 -25.40
CA GLY A 6 42.94 -25.85 -25.58
C GLY A 6 41.44 -25.56 -25.75
N TYR A 7 40.73 -26.39 -26.52
CA TYR A 7 39.28 -26.27 -26.67
C TYR A 7 38.53 -26.50 -25.36
N ILE A 8 38.94 -27.50 -24.57
CA ILE A 8 38.36 -27.77 -23.25
C ILE A 8 38.57 -26.57 -22.31
N LEU A 9 39.75 -25.95 -22.36
CA LEU A 9 40.07 -24.80 -21.52
C LEU A 9 39.26 -23.55 -21.88
N ILE A 10 39.11 -23.27 -23.18
CA ILE A 10 38.28 -22.16 -23.69
C ILE A 10 36.81 -22.38 -23.31
N PHE A 11 36.31 -23.61 -23.46
CA PHE A 11 34.93 -23.95 -23.13
C PHE A 11 34.64 -23.78 -21.63
N ASN A 12 35.57 -24.23 -20.77
CA ASN A 12 35.44 -24.04 -19.32
C ASN A 12 35.51 -22.56 -18.93
N MET A 13 36.38 -21.76 -19.55
CA MET A 13 36.41 -20.31 -19.32
C MET A 13 35.09 -19.65 -19.72
N LEU A 14 34.53 -20.00 -20.88
CA LEU A 14 33.24 -19.48 -21.32
C LEU A 14 32.13 -19.82 -20.31
N ILE A 15 32.08 -21.07 -19.84
CA ILE A 15 31.10 -21.49 -18.83
C ILE A 15 31.28 -20.72 -17.53
N ILE A 16 32.51 -20.59 -17.03
CA ILE A 16 32.78 -19.86 -15.78
C ILE A 16 32.42 -18.38 -15.91
N SER A 17 32.72 -17.75 -17.05
CA SER A 17 32.31 -16.37 -17.33
C SER A 17 30.79 -16.21 -17.42
N LEU A 18 30.10 -17.15 -18.08
CA LEU A 18 28.64 -17.17 -18.15
C LEU A 18 28.03 -17.31 -16.75
N LEU A 19 28.52 -18.26 -15.94
CA LEU A 19 28.07 -18.44 -14.56
C LEU A 19 28.36 -17.20 -13.71
N GLY A 20 29.53 -16.59 -13.87
CA GLY A 20 29.96 -15.39 -13.16
C GLY A 20 29.09 -14.17 -13.45
N ILE A 21 28.46 -14.09 -14.61
CA ILE A 21 27.52 -13.02 -14.96
C ILE A 21 26.09 -13.40 -14.55
N PHE A 22 25.70 -14.65 -14.78
CA PHE A 22 24.31 -15.09 -14.58
C PHE A 22 23.92 -15.14 -13.09
N ILE A 23 24.83 -15.57 -12.21
CA ILE A 23 24.55 -15.67 -10.77
C ILE A 23 24.25 -14.29 -10.15
N PRO A 24 25.08 -13.23 -10.35
CA PRO A 24 24.76 -11.88 -9.86
C PRO A 24 23.45 -11.33 -10.42
N VAL A 25 23.16 -11.56 -11.70
CA VAL A 25 21.91 -11.09 -12.33
C VAL A 25 20.70 -11.78 -11.70
N LEU A 26 20.78 -13.10 -11.48
CA LEU A 26 19.70 -13.85 -10.82
C LEU A 26 19.50 -13.38 -9.38
N ALA A 27 20.59 -13.13 -8.64
CA ALA A 27 20.52 -12.62 -7.27
C ALA A 27 19.87 -11.23 -7.21
N GLN A 28 20.21 -10.33 -8.13
CA GLN A 28 19.58 -9.00 -8.23
C GLN A 28 18.08 -9.11 -8.55
N ASN A 29 17.69 -9.97 -9.49
CA ASN A 29 16.29 -10.17 -9.85
C ASN A 29 15.47 -10.69 -8.65
N ASN A 30 16.00 -11.69 -7.93
CA ASN A 30 15.35 -12.22 -6.72
C ASN A 30 15.22 -11.16 -5.63
N TYR A 31 16.25 -10.33 -5.42
CA TYR A 31 16.20 -9.24 -4.45
C TYR A 31 15.12 -8.21 -4.80
N ILE A 32 15.03 -7.80 -6.07
CA ILE A 32 14.01 -6.86 -6.55
C ILE A 32 12.61 -7.47 -6.35
N ASN A 33 12.42 -8.73 -6.74
CA ASN A 33 11.13 -9.41 -6.59
C ASN A 33 10.71 -9.55 -5.12
N TYR A 34 11.66 -9.84 -4.22
CA TYR A 34 11.41 -9.86 -2.79
C TYR A 34 10.95 -8.50 -2.26
N GLN A 35 11.64 -7.42 -2.63
CA GLN A 35 11.25 -6.07 -2.22
C GLN A 35 9.87 -5.68 -2.76
N LEU A 36 9.57 -6.02 -4.02
CA LEU A 36 8.25 -5.80 -4.61
C LEU A 36 7.15 -6.56 -3.88
N SER A 37 7.38 -7.83 -3.56
CA SER A 37 6.42 -8.65 -2.80
C SER A 37 6.17 -8.05 -1.41
N LYS A 38 7.24 -7.73 -0.68
CA LYS A 38 7.13 -7.12 0.64
C LYS A 38 6.34 -5.81 0.61
N ASN A 39 6.59 -4.96 -0.39
CA ASN A 39 5.86 -3.71 -0.55
C ASN A 39 4.37 -3.94 -0.85
N LYS A 40 4.03 -4.94 -1.69
CA LYS A 40 2.64 -5.33 -1.93
C LYS A 40 1.92 -5.75 -0.66
N ASP A 41 2.55 -6.58 0.17
CA ASP A 41 1.95 -7.07 1.42
C ASP A 41 1.76 -5.95 2.46
N ILE A 42 2.69 -4.99 2.52
CA ILE A 42 2.55 -3.80 3.36
C ILE A 42 1.38 -2.96 2.85
N SER A 43 1.34 -2.65 1.57
CA SER A 43 0.27 -1.83 1.00
C SER A 43 -1.12 -2.49 1.06
N ALA A 44 -1.21 -3.82 1.00
CA ALA A 44 -2.46 -4.54 1.19
C ALA A 44 -2.99 -4.39 2.62
N ARG A 45 -2.10 -4.53 3.63
CA ARG A 45 -2.44 -4.31 5.04
C ARG A 45 -2.88 -2.88 5.33
N GLU A 46 -2.19 -1.90 4.74
CA GLU A 46 -2.55 -0.49 4.92
C GLU A 46 -3.91 -0.15 4.30
N ILE A 47 -4.24 -0.72 3.13
CA ILE A 47 -5.58 -0.59 2.54
C ILE A 47 -6.63 -1.22 3.46
N GLN A 48 -6.43 -2.46 3.90
CA GLN A 48 -7.38 -3.14 4.76
C GLN A 48 -7.61 -2.39 6.08
N ALA A 49 -6.55 -1.83 6.67
CA ALA A 49 -6.66 -1.01 7.86
C ALA A 49 -7.50 0.25 7.63
N ALA A 50 -7.27 0.96 6.51
CA ALA A 50 -8.05 2.14 6.15
C ALA A 50 -9.52 1.79 5.85
N GLU A 51 -9.77 0.67 5.18
CA GLU A 51 -11.13 0.18 4.89
C GLU A 51 -11.87 -0.20 6.16
N GLY A 52 -11.24 -0.93 7.08
CA GLY A 52 -11.83 -1.26 8.38
C GLY A 52 -12.14 -0.01 9.21
N GLY A 53 -11.32 1.04 9.13
CA GLY A 53 -11.62 2.34 9.74
C GLY A 53 -12.86 3.02 9.13
N GLY A 54 -13.06 2.88 7.82
CA GLY A 54 -14.25 3.40 7.13
C GLY A 54 -15.51 2.63 7.49
N GLU A 55 -15.45 1.30 7.56
CA GLU A 55 -16.55 0.45 8.01
C GLU A 55 -16.93 0.74 9.46
N TYR A 56 -15.95 0.97 10.33
CA TYR A 56 -16.20 1.35 11.73
C TYR A 56 -16.97 2.68 11.83
N ILE A 57 -16.62 3.68 11.01
CA ILE A 57 -17.36 4.94 10.97
C ILE A 57 -18.78 4.74 10.46
N LEU A 58 -18.96 3.92 9.41
CA LEU A 58 -20.29 3.61 8.90
C LEU A 58 -21.16 3.01 10.02
N TYR A 59 -20.61 2.05 10.76
CA TYR A 59 -21.26 1.47 11.93
C TYR A 59 -21.62 2.51 12.99
N LEU A 60 -20.70 3.44 13.32
CA LEU A 60 -21.01 4.51 14.28
C LEU A 60 -22.15 5.41 13.80
N LEU A 61 -22.17 5.77 12.51
CA LEU A 61 -23.22 6.57 11.91
C LEU A 61 -24.58 5.85 11.91
N GLU A 62 -24.59 4.55 11.58
CA GLU A 62 -25.82 3.74 11.59
C GLU A 62 -26.43 3.59 12.99
N ASN A 63 -25.62 3.71 14.05
CA ASN A 63 -26.06 3.60 15.44
C ASN A 63 -26.25 4.97 16.13
N ASP A 64 -26.22 6.08 15.38
CA ASP A 64 -26.31 7.45 15.92
C ASP A 64 -25.29 7.77 17.03
N LEU A 65 -24.08 7.19 16.93
CA LEU A 65 -23.00 7.40 17.88
C LEU A 65 -22.16 8.63 17.50
N GLU A 66 -21.70 9.37 18.51
CA GLU A 66 -20.86 10.54 18.29
C GLU A 66 -19.51 10.17 17.66
N ILE A 67 -19.15 10.86 16.59
CA ILE A 67 -17.87 10.70 15.89
C ILE A 67 -16.99 11.90 16.18
N GLN A 68 -15.80 11.65 16.71
CA GLN A 68 -14.80 12.70 16.88
C GLN A 68 -14.33 13.17 15.50
N LYS A 69 -14.28 14.50 15.32
CA LYS A 69 -13.84 15.11 14.05
C LYS A 69 -12.42 14.74 13.66
N ASN A 70 -11.53 14.57 14.63
CA ASN A 70 -10.15 14.14 14.39
C ASN A 70 -9.78 13.10 15.44
N PHE A 71 -9.27 11.96 15.00
CA PHE A 71 -8.82 10.90 15.89
C PHE A 71 -7.68 10.12 15.23
N SER A 72 -6.82 9.53 16.06
CA SER A 72 -5.80 8.59 15.59
C SER A 72 -6.23 7.17 15.94
N LEU A 73 -6.21 6.28 14.95
CA LEU A 73 -6.51 4.87 15.12
C LEU A 73 -5.21 4.08 14.99
N THR A 74 -4.84 3.34 16.04
CA THR A 74 -3.72 2.40 15.97
C THR A 74 -4.27 1.02 15.66
N VAL A 75 -4.08 0.55 14.43
CA VAL A 75 -4.60 -0.75 13.96
C VAL A 75 -3.61 -1.88 14.27
N ASP A 76 -2.31 -1.57 14.22
CA ASP A 76 -1.21 -2.48 14.55
C ASP A 76 -0.06 -1.66 15.16
N LYS A 77 0.91 -2.31 15.83
CA LYS A 77 2.07 -1.67 16.47
C LYS A 77 2.84 -0.72 15.54
N ASN A 78 2.74 -0.93 14.24
CA ASN A 78 3.45 -0.17 13.21
C ASN A 78 2.52 0.63 12.27
N ILE A 79 1.19 0.58 12.47
CA ILE A 79 0.21 1.24 11.60
C ILE A 79 -0.64 2.18 12.44
N SER A 80 -0.35 3.47 12.33
CA SER A 80 -1.16 4.55 12.89
C SER A 80 -1.84 5.31 11.76
N LEU A 81 -3.16 5.40 11.83
CA LEU A 81 -3.99 6.15 10.91
C LEU A 81 -4.39 7.45 11.58
N ASP A 82 -4.04 8.57 10.96
CA ASP A 82 -4.58 9.88 11.31
C ASP A 82 -5.86 10.08 10.50
N CYS A 83 -6.99 10.19 11.21
CA CYS A 83 -8.31 10.20 10.62
C CYS A 83 -9.02 11.52 10.93
N SER A 84 -9.67 12.07 9.91
CA SER A 84 -10.54 13.22 10.03
C SER A 84 -11.91 12.95 9.43
N PHE A 85 -12.91 13.49 10.09
CA PHE A 85 -14.31 13.39 9.76
C PHE A 85 -14.88 14.80 9.66
N ASP A 86 -15.46 15.10 8.51
CA ASP A 86 -16.09 16.39 8.25
C ASP A 86 -17.48 16.22 7.64
N SER A 87 -18.31 17.24 7.78
CA SER A 87 -19.61 17.29 7.13
C SER A 87 -19.61 18.44 6.13
N ASP A 88 -19.89 18.13 4.86
CA ASP A 88 -19.85 19.12 3.79
C ASP A 88 -21.13 19.02 2.94
N ASN A 89 -21.35 20.00 2.07
CA ASN A 89 -22.42 20.00 1.07
C ASN A 89 -21.80 19.85 -0.33
N LEU A 90 -21.93 18.66 -0.91
CA LEU A 90 -21.48 18.38 -2.27
C LEU A 90 -22.68 18.43 -3.20
N ASN A 91 -22.69 19.38 -4.14
CA ASN A 91 -23.75 19.56 -5.15
C ASN A 91 -25.17 19.67 -4.57
N GLY A 92 -25.33 20.27 -3.38
CA GLY A 92 -26.62 20.43 -2.71
C GLY A 92 -27.08 19.22 -1.90
N GLU A 93 -26.25 18.18 -1.78
CA GLU A 93 -26.47 17.05 -0.88
C GLU A 93 -25.53 17.13 0.32
N GLU A 94 -26.10 16.96 1.51
CA GLU A 94 -25.29 16.84 2.71
C GLU A 94 -24.56 15.49 2.72
N VAL A 95 -23.24 15.56 2.88
CA VAL A 95 -22.36 14.39 2.90
C VAL A 95 -21.47 14.38 4.14
N TYR A 96 -21.06 13.19 4.54
CA TYR A 96 -19.93 12.99 5.44
C TYR A 96 -18.69 12.67 4.62
N ILE A 97 -17.58 13.31 4.96
CA ILE A 97 -16.28 13.07 4.34
C ILE A 97 -15.36 12.50 5.41
N PHE A 98 -14.92 11.28 5.17
CA PHE A 98 -13.93 10.61 5.98
C PHE A 98 -12.60 10.53 5.26
N LYS A 99 -11.54 10.97 5.93
CA LYS A 99 -10.17 10.87 5.42
C LYS A 99 -9.31 10.17 6.46
N CYS A 100 -8.71 9.04 6.12
CA CYS A 100 -7.64 8.46 6.93
C CYS A 100 -6.35 8.42 6.14
N ARG A 101 -5.26 8.71 6.84
CA ARG A 101 -3.92 8.70 6.28
C ARG A 101 -2.99 7.88 7.17
N ASN A 102 -2.24 6.94 6.60
CA ASN A 102 -1.16 6.28 7.33
C ASN A 102 0.06 7.21 7.45
N ASN A 103 0.67 7.27 8.64
CA ASN A 103 1.84 8.08 8.92
C ASN A 103 3.17 7.47 8.41
N THR A 104 3.13 6.34 7.72
CA THR A 104 4.31 5.65 7.17
C THR A 104 4.87 6.34 5.92
N LYS A 105 6.09 5.94 5.52
CA LYS A 105 6.78 6.46 4.32
C LYS A 105 5.97 6.22 3.05
N ASN A 106 5.36 5.03 2.94
CA ASN A 106 4.38 4.68 1.92
C ASN A 106 2.99 5.13 2.40
N CYS A 107 2.71 6.42 2.26
CA CYS A 107 1.49 7.01 2.75
C CYS A 107 0.29 6.53 1.92
N CYS A 108 -0.64 5.83 2.56
CA CYS A 108 -1.94 5.52 1.98
C CYS A 108 -2.98 6.48 2.56
N GLN A 109 -3.73 7.15 1.69
CA GLN A 109 -4.85 8.00 2.07
C GLN A 109 -6.14 7.46 1.47
N LEU A 110 -7.07 7.09 2.33
CA LEU A 110 -8.46 6.79 1.96
C LEU A 110 -9.29 8.06 2.13
N THR A 111 -10.07 8.41 1.12
CA THR A 111 -11.15 9.39 1.22
C THR A 111 -12.47 8.71 0.89
N MET A 112 -13.42 8.77 1.80
CA MET A 112 -14.77 8.21 1.62
C MET A 112 -15.79 9.33 1.75
N VAL A 113 -16.74 9.38 0.83
CA VAL A 113 -17.85 10.32 0.82
C VAL A 113 -19.14 9.53 1.03
N ILE A 114 -19.88 9.83 2.09
CA ILE A 114 -21.08 9.10 2.49
C ILE A 114 -22.26 10.07 2.44
N ASN A 115 -23.38 9.69 1.84
CA ASN A 115 -24.58 10.50 1.83
C ASN A 115 -25.25 10.50 3.21
N LYS A 116 -25.60 11.66 3.77
CA LYS A 116 -26.21 11.71 5.11
C LYS A 116 -27.63 11.12 5.17
N LYS A 117 -28.39 11.15 4.07
CA LYS A 117 -29.80 10.73 4.07
C LYS A 117 -29.98 9.22 4.08
N ASN A 118 -29.09 8.50 3.42
CA ASN A 118 -29.22 7.05 3.24
C ASN A 118 -27.99 6.26 3.70
N LEU A 119 -26.98 6.95 4.25
CA LEU A 119 -25.70 6.39 4.70
C LEU A 119 -24.96 5.56 3.64
N LYS A 120 -25.30 5.71 2.36
CA LYS A 120 -24.59 5.01 1.28
C LYS A 120 -23.29 5.72 0.95
N ILE A 121 -22.25 4.92 0.72
CA ILE A 121 -20.98 5.40 0.17
C ILE A 121 -21.23 5.88 -1.27
N ILE A 122 -21.08 7.19 -1.49
CA ILE A 122 -21.19 7.82 -2.81
C ILE A 122 -19.89 7.63 -3.59
N ASP A 123 -18.76 7.91 -2.93
CA ASP A 123 -17.44 7.82 -3.54
C ASP A 123 -16.43 7.28 -2.52
N LYS A 124 -15.46 6.52 -3.04
CA LYS A 124 -14.37 5.95 -2.27
C LYS A 124 -13.11 6.02 -3.10
N LYS A 125 -12.20 6.90 -2.69
CA LYS A 125 -10.92 7.10 -3.36
C LYS A 125 -9.78 6.66 -2.46
N ILE A 126 -8.99 5.71 -2.95
CA ILE A 126 -7.73 5.31 -2.31
C ILE A 126 -6.60 5.94 -3.11
N THR A 127 -5.83 6.79 -2.44
CA THR A 127 -4.64 7.44 -2.99
C THR A 127 -3.41 6.87 -2.31
N ARG A 128 -2.41 6.52 -3.13
CA ARG A 128 -1.10 6.07 -2.68
C ARG A 128 -0.09 7.13 -3.07
N GLY A 129 0.75 7.54 -2.14
CA GLY A 129 1.80 8.52 -2.41
C GLY A 129 2.98 8.37 -1.46
N ASP A 130 4.13 8.86 -1.90
CA ASP A 130 5.21 9.15 -0.97
C ASP A 130 4.82 10.39 -0.16
N ARG A 131 5.23 10.42 1.11
CA ARG A 131 5.07 11.57 1.99
C ARG A 131 6.05 12.69 1.58
N ASN A 132 5.85 13.27 0.39
CA ASN A 132 6.58 14.42 -0.12
C ASN A 132 5.59 15.52 -0.56
N VAL A 133 5.10 16.24 0.45
CA VAL A 133 5.01 17.71 0.44
C VAL A 133 5.72 18.17 1.71
#